data_AF-A0A0B7IXQ7-F1
#
_entry.id   AF-A0A0B7IXQ7-F1
#
_cell.length_a   1.000
_cell.length_b   1.000
_cell.length_c   1.000
_cell.angle_alpha   90.00
_cell.angle_beta   90.00
_cell.angle_gamma   90.00
#
_symmetry.space_group_name_H-M   'P 1'
#
loop_
_entity.id
_entity.type
_entity.pdbx_description
1 polymer ?
#
loop_
_entity_poly.entity_id
_entity_poly.type
_entity_poly.pdbx_seq_one_letter_code
_entity_poly.pdbx_strand_id
1 'polypeptide(L)' 'MHRYQVQARVNGTWVKTVIFADNDLHARLIAQYQFGHSNVPFAPTKIG' A
#
# COMPACT_ATOMS: atom_id res chain seq x y z
N MET A 1 4.23 -13.51 -6.50
CA MET A 1 4.36 -12.10 -6.07
C MET A 1 3.98 -11.16 -7.20
N HIS A 2 2.87 -10.47 -7.04
CA HIS A 2 2.39 -9.41 -7.93
C HIS A 2 2.80 -8.05 -7.38
N ARG A 3 2.80 -7.04 -8.24
CA ARG A 3 3.05 -5.65 -7.84
C ARG A 3 1.73 -4.99 -7.52
N TYR A 4 1.69 -4.26 -6.42
CA TYR A 4 0.52 -3.52 -5.96
C TYR A 4 0.91 -2.06 -5.74
N GLN A 5 0.17 -1.14 -6.35
CA GLN A 5 0.28 0.28 -6.07
C GLN A 5 -0.47 0.58 -4.79
N VAL A 6 0.17 1.28 -3.88
CA VAL A 6 -0.47 1.79 -2.67
C VAL A 6 -0.22 3.27 -2.55
N GLN A 7 -1.25 4.01 -2.16
CA GLN A 7 -1.13 5.42 -1.83
C GLN A 7 -1.10 5.55 -0.31
N ALA A 8 0.02 6.03 0.21
CA ALA A 8 0.23 6.25 1.64
C ALA A 8 0.40 7.75 1.92
N ARG A 9 -0.07 8.19 3.08
CA ARG A 9 0.15 9.56 3.57
C ARG A 9 1.34 9.57 4.51
N VAL A 10 2.41 10.27 4.12
CA VAL A 10 3.64 10.41 4.91
C VAL A 10 3.86 11.89 5.19
N ASN A 11 3.91 12.28 6.46
CA ASN A 11 4.07 13.69 6.88
C ASN A 11 3.08 14.67 6.22
N GLY A 12 1.84 14.22 5.99
CA GLY A 12 0.80 15.05 5.36
C GLY A 12 0.77 15.00 3.84
N THR A 13 1.82 14.50 3.18
CA THR A 13 1.93 14.37 1.72
C THR A 13 1.50 12.99 1.25
N TRP A 14 0.81 12.93 0.11
CA TRP A 14 0.45 11.67 -0.53
C TRP A 14 1.59 11.14 -1.38
N VAL A 15 2.05 9.93 -1.05
CA VAL A 15 3.11 9.22 -1.77
C VAL A 15 2.52 7.95 -2.37
N LYS A 16 2.82 7.69 -3.65
CA LYS A 16 2.51 6.41 -4.30
C LYS A 16 3.73 5.50 -4.17
N THR A 17 3.52 4.30 -3.68
CA THR A 17 4.57 3.28 -3.54
C THR A 17 4.12 1.97 -4.18
N VAL A 18 5.09 1.10 -4.47
CA VAL A 18 4.83 -0.24 -5.00
C VAL A 18 5.22 -1.26 -3.96
N ILE A 19 4.29 -2.17 -3.66
CA ILE A 19 4.49 -3.27 -2.71
C ILE A 19 4.36 -4.59 -3.48
N PHE A 20 5.25 -5.52 -3.20
CA PHE A 20 5.19 -6.86 -3.75
C PHE A 20 4.42 -7.77 -2.79
N ALA A 21 3.34 -8.36 -3.26
CA ALA A 21 2.50 -9.25 -2.47
C ALA A 21 1.77 -10.26 -3.37
N ASP A 22 1.27 -11.33 -2.79
CA ASP A 22 0.53 -12.35 -3.57
C ASP A 22 -0.95 -12.03 -3.73
N ASN A 23 -1.55 -11.28 -2.80
CA ASN A 23 -2.95 -10.83 -2.86
C ASN A 23 -3.11 -9.39 -2.33
N ASP A 24 -4.28 -8.80 -2.58
CA ASP A 24 -4.62 -7.43 -2.17
C ASP A 24 -4.59 -7.23 -0.66
N LEU A 25 -5.05 -8.20 0.13
CA LEU A 25 -5.03 -8.11 1.59
C LEU A 25 -3.59 -8.08 2.12
N HIS A 26 -2.70 -8.88 1.54
CA HIS A 26 -1.30 -9.01 1.88
C HIS A 26 -0.56 -7.71 1.54
N ALA A 27 -0.82 -7.13 0.36
CA ALA A 27 -0.29 -5.82 0.00
C ALA A 27 -0.76 -4.73 0.98
N ARG A 28 -2.03 -4.75 1.36
CA ARG A 28 -2.60 -3.79 2.32
C ARG A 28 -1.96 -3.93 3.70
N LEU A 29 -1.81 -5.16 4.21
CA LEU A 29 -1.22 -5.42 5.51
C LEU A 29 0.24 -4.97 5.56
N ILE A 30 1.03 -5.23 4.51
CA ILE A 30 2.40 -4.73 4.41
C ILE A 30 2.42 -3.20 4.41
N ALA A 31 1.55 -2.56 3.64
CA ALA A 31 1.47 -1.10 3.58
C ALA A 31 1.11 -0.49 4.95
N GLN A 32 0.12 -1.08 5.63
CA GLN A 32 -0.32 -0.62 6.95
C GLN A 32 0.74 -0.86 8.01
N TYR A 33 1.53 -1.92 7.89
CA TYR A 33 2.67 -2.17 8.76
C TYR A 33 3.79 -1.14 8.57
N GLN A 34 4.09 -0.72 7.34
CA GLN A 34 5.15 0.24 7.04
C GLN A 34 4.75 1.70 7.31
N PHE A 35 3.54 2.10 6.91
CA PHE A 35 3.12 3.51 6.94
C PHE A 35 2.12 3.80 8.07
N GLY A 36 1.55 2.78 8.71
CA GLY A 36 0.49 2.91 9.70
C GLY A 36 -0.91 2.76 9.10
N HIS A 37 -1.83 2.15 9.86
CA HIS A 37 -3.19 1.83 9.39
C HIS A 37 -3.96 3.07 8.89
N SER A 38 -3.90 4.18 9.63
CA SER A 38 -4.58 5.44 9.28
C SER A 38 -3.97 6.17 8.09
N ASN A 39 -2.74 5.82 7.71
CA ASN A 39 -2.02 6.47 6.61
C ASN A 39 -2.23 5.76 5.26
N VAL A 40 -2.89 4.60 5.25
CA VAL A 40 -3.22 3.84 4.04
C VAL A 40 -4.74 3.58 3.98
N PRO A 41 -5.55 4.61 3.67
CA PRO A 41 -7.00 4.47 3.64
C PRO A 41 -7.52 3.79 2.36
N PHE A 42 -6.73 3.80 1.29
CA PHE A 42 -7.12 3.25 0.00
C PHE A 42 -6.68 1.80 -0.15
N ALA A 43 -7.48 1.01 -0.87
CA ALA A 43 -7.11 -0.35 -1.21
C ALA A 43 -5.90 -0.37 -2.18
N PRO A 44 -4.97 -1.32 -2.01
CA PRO A 44 -3.91 -1.54 -2.99
C PRO A 44 -4.51 -1.87 -4.35
N THR A 45 -3.91 -1.35 -5.42
CA THR A 45 -4.32 -1.64 -6.81
C THR A 45 -3.27 -2.52 -7.46
N LYS A 46 -3.64 -3.70 -7.94
CA LYS A 46 -2.71 -4.57 -8.67
C LYS A 46 -2.20 -3.86 -9.94
N ILE A 47 -0.89 -3.84 -10.13
CA ILE A 47 -0.21 -3.30 -11.31
C ILE A 47 0.54 -4.45 -12.00
N GLY A 48 -0.11 -5.07 -12.98
CA GLY A 48 0.43 -6.25 -13.69
C GLY A 48 0.05 -7.56 -13.01
#